data_AF-A0A438G6A5-F1
#
_entry.id   AF-A0A438G6A5-F1
#
_cell.length_a   1.000
_cell.length_b   1.000
_cell.length_c   1.000
_cell.angle_alpha   90.00
_cell.angle_beta   90.00
_cell.angle_gamma   90.00
#
_symmetry.space_group_name_H-M   'P 1'
#
loop_
_entity.id
_entity.type
_entity.pdbx_description
1 polymer ?
#
loop_
_entity_poly.entity_id
_entity_poly.type
_entity_poly.pdbx_seq_one_letter_code
_entity_poly.pdbx_strand_id
1 'polypeptide(L)'
;MITILSVELAIATVVTIAEILKNNGLAVEKKITTSTVDMKDESRGRPVQKAKIEILLGKTSNFDELMAAAAEEREAGDVEEQS
;
A
#
# COMPACT_ATOMS: atom_id res chain seq x y z
N MET A 1 7.60 2.84 -10.28
CA MET A 1 7.94 3.15 -8.88
C MET A 1 6.68 3.69 -8.22
N ILE A 2 6.25 3.08 -7.12
CA ILE A 2 4.99 3.44 -6.42
C ILE A 2 5.37 3.98 -5.04
N THR A 3 4.81 5.13 -4.67
CA THR A 3 5.01 5.76 -3.36
C THR A 3 3.67 5.75 -2.62
N ILE A 4 3.66 5.24 -1.38
CA ILE A 4 2.48 5.20 -0.52
C ILE A 4 2.75 6.07 0.71
N LEU A 5 1.83 7.00 1.03
CA LEU A 5 1.92 7.95 2.15
C LEU A 5 0.73 7.78 3.08
N SER A 6 0.96 7.87 4.40
CA SER A 6 -0.12 7.75 5.41
C SER A 6 0.13 8.52 6.70
N VAL A 7 -0.96 8.87 7.41
CA VAL A 7 -0.97 9.57 8.71
C VAL A 7 -1.82 8.80 9.73
N GLU A 8 -1.34 8.69 10.97
CA GLU A 8 -2.00 8.05 12.13
C GLU A 8 -2.68 6.69 11.84
N LEU A 9 -4.02 6.66 11.72
CA LEU A 9 -4.82 5.44 11.58
C LEU A 9 -4.55 4.72 10.25
N ALA A 10 -4.18 5.47 9.21
CA ALA A 10 -3.90 4.90 7.90
C ALA A 10 -2.50 4.27 7.80
N ILE A 11 -1.65 4.42 8.84
CA ILE A 11 -0.31 3.80 8.86
C ILE A 11 -0.43 2.28 8.85
N ALA A 12 -1.31 1.71 9.69
CA ALA A 12 -1.53 0.26 9.75
C ALA A 12 -1.94 -0.28 8.38
N THR A 13 -2.91 0.36 7.73
CA THR A 13 -3.36 -0.02 6.38
C THR A 13 -2.23 0.02 5.36
N VAL A 14 -1.40 1.06 5.38
CA VAL A 14 -0.27 1.17 4.43
C VAL A 14 0.79 0.12 4.68
N VAL A 15 1.08 -0.21 5.93
CA VAL A 15 1.97 -1.32 6.28
C VAL A 15 1.40 -2.62 5.76
N THR A 16 0.11 -2.90 6.01
CA THR A 16 -0.55 -4.12 5.55
C THR A 16 -0.57 -4.23 4.03
N ILE A 17 -0.85 -3.15 3.29
CA ILE A 17 -0.79 -3.16 1.83
C ILE A 17 0.62 -3.47 1.35
N ALA A 18 1.64 -2.83 1.92
CA ALA A 18 3.03 -3.09 1.55
C ALA A 18 3.43 -4.55 1.85
N GLU A 19 3.00 -5.11 2.97
CA GLU A 19 3.22 -6.51 3.32
C GLU A 19 2.54 -7.47 2.33
N ILE A 20 1.26 -7.25 2.01
CA ILE A 20 0.53 -8.07 1.03
C ILE A 20 1.26 -8.05 -0.33
N LEU A 21 1.64 -6.86 -0.81
CA LEU A 21 2.31 -6.73 -2.10
C LEU A 21 3.68 -7.44 -2.13
N LYS A 22 4.43 -7.40 -1.04
CA LYS A 22 5.72 -8.09 -0.94
C LYS A 22 5.55 -9.60 -0.81
N ASN A 23 4.62 -10.06 0.01
CA ASN A 23 4.37 -11.49 0.23
C ASN A 23 3.85 -12.17 -1.04
N ASN A 24 3.06 -11.46 -1.85
CA ASN A 24 2.59 -11.94 -3.14
C ASN A 24 3.64 -11.82 -4.25
N GLY A 25 4.87 -11.39 -3.95
CA GLY A 25 5.94 -11.25 -4.93
C GLY A 25 5.73 -10.14 -5.97
N LEU A 26 4.77 -9.23 -5.75
CA LEU A 26 4.44 -8.12 -6.67
C LEU A 26 5.38 -6.94 -6.50
N ALA A 27 5.86 -6.70 -5.27
CA ALA A 27 6.69 -5.55 -4.96
C ALA A 27 7.91 -5.90 -4.11
N VAL A 28 8.94 -5.06 -4.21
CA VAL A 28 10.08 -5.01 -3.28
C VAL A 28 10.13 -3.64 -2.62
N GLU A 29 10.41 -3.58 -1.32
CA GLU A 29 10.66 -2.28 -0.71
C GLU A 29 11.96 -1.67 -1.23
N LYS A 30 11.93 -0.37 -1.48
CA LYS A 30 13.10 0.43 -1.84
C LYS A 30 13.48 1.39 -0.73
N LYS A 31 12.50 1.92 -0.01
CA LYS A 31 12.70 2.84 1.11
C LYS A 31 11.48 2.84 2.03
N ILE A 32 11.72 2.89 3.33
CA ILE A 32 10.69 3.13 4.34
C ILE A 32 11.16 4.31 5.19
N THR A 33 10.34 5.33 5.33
CA THR A 33 10.65 6.52 6.13
C THR A 33 9.50 6.81 7.07
N THR A 34 9.82 7.02 8.35
CA THR A 34 8.87 7.52 9.34
C THR A 34 9.28 8.93 9.76
N SER A 35 8.28 9.78 9.99
CA SER A 35 8.48 11.15 10.43
C SER A 35 7.27 11.61 11.23
N THR A 36 7.33 12.79 11.79
CA THR A 36 6.18 13.47 12.38
C THR A 36 5.90 14.74 11.59
N VAL A 37 4.62 15.06 11.41
CA VAL A 37 4.17 16.31 10.82
C VAL A 37 3.34 17.08 11.83
N ASP A 38 3.57 18.39 11.91
CA ASP A 38 2.74 19.27 12.71
C ASP A 38 1.40 19.48 12.00
N MET A 39 0.31 19.00 12.59
CA MET A 39 -1.04 19.27 12.14
C MET A 39 -1.70 20.29 13.06
N LYS A 40 -2.22 21.35 12.45
CA LYS A 40 -2.95 22.39 13.18
C LYS A 40 -4.29 21.80 13.62
N ASP A 41 -4.44 21.65 14.92
CA ASP A 41 -5.71 21.24 15.53
C ASP A 41 -6.47 22.52 15.93
N GLU A 42 -7.46 22.91 15.11
CA GLU A 42 -8.27 24.11 15.34
C GLU A 42 -9.06 24.02 16.66
N SER A 43 -9.29 22.82 17.19
CA SER A 43 -10.00 22.61 18.45
C SER A 43 -9.14 22.79 19.70
N ARG A 44 -7.81 22.61 19.57
CA ARG A 44 -6.88 22.58 20.73
C ARG A 44 -5.95 23.78 20.82
N GLY A 45 -5.98 24.70 19.86
CA GLY A 45 -5.18 25.94 19.87
C GLY A 45 -3.66 25.77 19.79
N ARG A 46 -3.16 24.52 19.79
CA ARG A 46 -1.75 24.15 19.63
C ARG A 46 -1.59 23.11 18.52
N PRO A 47 -0.50 23.15 17.73
CA PRO A 47 -0.18 22.09 16.78
C PRO A 47 -0.03 20.74 17.49
N VAL A 48 -0.50 19.67 16.85
CA VAL A 48 -0.32 18.29 17.30
C VAL A 48 0.62 17.59 16.33
N GLN A 49 1.66 16.94 16.86
CA GLN A 49 2.54 16.10 16.06
C GLN A 49 1.86 14.78 15.74
N LYS A 50 1.72 14.50 14.44
CA LYS A 50 1.14 13.26 13.93
C LYS A 50 2.21 12.43 13.24
N ALA A 51 2.21 11.13 13.51
CA ALA A 51 3.09 10.21 12.82
C ALA A 51 2.72 10.14 11.33
N LYS A 52 3.76 10.11 10.49
CA LYS A 52 3.69 9.95 9.05
C LYS A 52 4.62 8.83 8.63
N ILE A 53 4.15 7.98 7.72
CA ILE A 53 4.95 6.93 7.07
C ILE A 53 4.98 7.15 5.57
N GLU A 54 6.13 6.86 4.96
CA GLU A 54 6.33 6.83 3.52
C GLU A 54 6.99 5.50 3.14
N ILE A 55 6.34 4.74 2.26
CA ILE A 55 6.86 3.47 1.74
C ILE A 55 7.04 3.60 0.23
N LEU A 56 8.26 3.39 -0.24
CA LEU A 56 8.62 3.34 -1.64
C LEU A 56 8.74 1.88 -2.08
N LEU A 57 7.93 1.49 -3.05
CA LEU A 57 7.90 0.15 -3.61
C LEU A 57 8.37 0.16 -5.07
N GLY A 58 9.21 -0.81 -5.40
CA GLY A 58 9.57 -1.15 -6.77
C GLY A 58 8.77 -2.37 -7.23
N LYS A 59 8.35 -2.37 -8.50
CA LYS A 59 7.81 -3.59 -9.13
C LYS A 59 8.89 -4.68 -9.13
N THR A 60 8.49 -5.92 -8.92
CA THR A 60 9.34 -7.09 -9.21
C THR A 60 9.33 -7.40 -10.70
N SER A 61 10.22 -8.28 -11.14
CA SER A 61 10.19 -8.85 -12.50
C SER A 61 8.89 -9.59 -12.80
N ASN A 62 8.29 -10.20 -11.78
CA ASN A 62 7.13 -11.08 -11.92
C ASN A 62 5.81 -10.32 -11.87
N PHE A 63 5.84 -8.99 -11.69
CA PHE A 63 4.64 -8.20 -11.47
C PHE A 63 3.64 -8.33 -12.63
N ASP A 64 4.10 -8.16 -13.87
CA ASP A 64 3.21 -8.16 -15.03
C ASP A 64 2.67 -9.58 -15.30
N GLU A 65 3.49 -10.62 -15.08
CA GLU A 65 3.07 -12.03 -15.20
C GLU A 65 2.00 -12.40 -14.15
N LEU A 66 2.23 -12.05 -12.88
CA LEU A 66 1.27 -12.32 -11.80
C LEU A 66 -0.05 -11.56 -11.98
N MET A 67 0.01 -10.33 -12.53
CA MET A 67 -1.20 -9.56 -12.85
C MET A 67 -1.97 -10.14 -14.03
N ALA A 68 -1.27 -10.67 -15.04
CA ALA A 68 -1.92 -11.36 -16.16
C ALA A 68 -2.58 -12.67 -15.71
N ALA A 69 -1.87 -13.49 -14.92
CA ALA A 69 -2.41 -14.73 -14.37
C ALA A 69 -3.65 -14.47 -13.49
N ALA A 70 -3.61 -13.45 -12.63
CA ALA A 70 -4.77 -13.08 -11.80
C ALA A 70 -5.95 -12.52 -12.61
N ALA A 71 -5.72 -11.97 -13.81
CA ALA A 71 -6.80 -11.57 -14.71
C ALA A 71 -7.46 -12.79 -15.36
N GLU A 72 -6.66 -13.75 -15.83
CA GLU A 72 -7.13 -15.01 -16.41
C GLU A 72 -7.93 -15.85 -15.39
N GLU A 73 -7.49 -15.92 -14.14
CA GLU A 73 -8.24 -16.60 -13.06
C GLU A 73 -9.61 -15.94 -12.79
N ARG A 74 -9.71 -14.61 -12.87
CA ARG A 74 -10.98 -13.90 -12.69
C ARG A 74 -11.94 -14.16 -13.86
N GLU A 75 -11.42 -14.15 -15.07
CA GLU A 75 -12.20 -14.46 -16.28
C GLU A 75 -12.68 -15.92 -16.29
N ALA A 76 -11.87 -16.85 -15.77
CA ALA A 76 -12.27 -18.25 -15.62
C ALA A 76 -13.34 -18.47 -14.52
N GLY A 77 -13.23 -17.75 -13.39
CA GLY A 77 -14.19 -17.83 -12.29
C GLY A 77 -15.59 -17.30 -12.64
N ASP A 78 -15.67 -16.21 -13.42
CA ASP A 78 -16.95 -15.63 -13.87
C ASP A 78 -17.71 -16.59 -14.84
N VAL A 79 -17.02 -17.50 -15.52
CA VAL A 79 -17.64 -18.50 -16.42
C VAL A 79 -18.26 -19.66 -15.64
N GLU A 80 -17.68 -20.04 -14.50
CA GLU A 80 -18.20 -21.12 -13.65
C GLU A 80 -19.39 -20.68 -12.80
N GLU A 81 -19.46 -19.41 -12.38
CA GLU A 81 -20.55 -18.90 -11.50
C GLU A 81 -21.84 -18.53 -12.27
N GLN A 82 -21.79 -18.50 -13.61
CA GLN A 82 -22.95 -18.27 -14.49
C GLN A 82 -23.55 -19.55 -15.11
N SER A 83 -23.09 -20.75 -14.71
CA SER A 83 -23.54 -22.05 -15.24
C SER A 83 -24.47 -22.81 -14.30
#